data_AF-A0A948HT60-F1
#
_entry.id   AF-A0A948HT60-F1
#
_cell.length_a   1.000
_cell.length_b   1.000
_cell.length_c   1.000
_cell.angle_alpha   90.00
_cell.angle_beta   90.00
_cell.angle_gamma   90.00
#
_symmetry.space_group_name_H-M   'P 1'
#
loop_
_entity.id
_entity.type
_entity.pdbx_description
1 polymer ?
#
loop_
_entity_poly.entity_id
_entity_poly.type
_entity_poly.pdbx_seq_one_letter_code
_entity_poly.pdbx_strand_id
1 'polypeptide(L)'
;MTDTQAPLNTAILNLLQGQLESLILTFKPQHSPIEEQYLLSRLGLKLHSDTLQSADLARFQQHFVLYHLLYRIQQHWLTQRHGYLAIGLAKLQLLPPTEALPPDTDIGRQDYYLNWQNFYAMTEQLLDQHLDAFWQQLQRPNVQPNVLAHSEALALLNLPAAFTPQQLKKAYRTKALQLHPDRGGEPQQFILLRQAYQQLLQHF
;
A
#
# COMPACT_ATOMS: atom_id res chain seq x y z
N MET A 1 -18.18 -8.10 -20.36
CA MET A 1 -16.87 -7.98 -19.72
C MET A 1 -16.32 -6.62 -20.12
N THR A 2 -16.35 -5.66 -19.20
CA THR A 2 -15.82 -4.32 -19.45
C THR A 2 -14.31 -4.42 -19.46
N ASP A 3 -13.71 -4.37 -20.65
CA ASP A 3 -12.26 -4.19 -20.82
C ASP A 3 -11.90 -2.84 -20.20
N THR A 4 -11.57 -2.88 -18.92
CA THR A 4 -11.14 -1.69 -18.20
C THR A 4 -9.69 -1.49 -18.60
N GLN A 5 -9.44 -0.48 -19.44
CA GLN A 5 -8.11 -0.19 -19.95
C GLN A 5 -7.15 0.04 -18.77
N ALA A 6 -5.92 -0.44 -18.92
CA ALA A 6 -4.90 -0.27 -17.89
C ALA A 6 -4.53 1.22 -17.70
N PRO A 7 -4.07 1.63 -16.50
CA PRO A 7 -3.72 3.02 -16.22
C PRO A 7 -2.47 3.49 -16.98
N LEU A 8 -1.69 2.54 -17.51
CA LEU A 8 -0.54 2.78 -18.36
C LEU A 8 -0.78 2.11 -19.72
N ASN A 9 -0.23 2.70 -20.78
CA ASN A 9 -0.32 2.07 -22.09
C ASN A 9 0.41 0.71 -22.10
N THR A 10 -0.01 -0.17 -23.01
CA THR A 10 0.53 -1.54 -23.09
C THR A 10 2.03 -1.56 -23.34
N ALA A 11 2.57 -0.60 -24.10
CA ALA A 11 3.99 -0.52 -24.40
C ALA A 11 4.84 -0.25 -23.14
N ILE A 12 4.41 0.70 -22.30
CA ILE A 12 5.05 1.03 -21.02
C ILE A 12 4.91 -0.15 -20.07
N LEU A 13 3.75 -0.78 -19.98
CA LEU A 13 3.59 -1.97 -19.12
C LEU A 13 4.54 -3.10 -19.52
N ASN A 14 4.70 -3.36 -20.81
CA ASN A 14 5.62 -4.39 -21.28
C ASN A 14 7.09 -4.01 -21.03
N LEU A 15 7.45 -2.72 -21.21
CA LEU A 15 8.78 -2.22 -20.88
C LEU A 15 9.08 -2.40 -19.38
N LEU A 16 8.16 -1.98 -18.52
CA LEU A 16 8.29 -2.11 -17.07
C LEU A 16 8.35 -3.58 -16.64
N GLN A 17 7.55 -4.45 -17.28
CA GLN A 17 7.60 -5.90 -17.04
C GLN A 17 9.00 -6.44 -17.35
N GLY A 18 9.57 -6.14 -18.53
CA GLY A 18 10.91 -6.61 -18.90
C GLY A 18 12.02 -6.07 -17.99
N GLN A 19 11.90 -4.81 -17.55
CA GLN A 19 12.81 -4.24 -16.54
C GLN A 19 12.72 -4.97 -15.21
N LEU A 20 11.49 -5.28 -14.76
CA LEU A 20 11.23 -5.96 -13.51
C LEU A 20 11.75 -7.41 -13.54
N GLU A 21 11.54 -8.13 -14.64
CA GLU A 21 12.10 -9.47 -14.86
C GLU A 21 13.63 -9.44 -14.75
N SER A 22 14.28 -8.48 -15.41
CA SER A 22 15.74 -8.30 -15.34
C SER A 22 16.22 -8.01 -13.92
N LEU A 23 15.52 -7.15 -13.18
CA LEU A 23 15.83 -6.86 -11.77
C LEU A 23 15.73 -8.09 -10.89
N ILE A 24 14.68 -8.90 -11.06
CA ILE A 24 14.48 -10.12 -10.27
C ILE A 24 15.56 -11.17 -10.61
N LEU A 25 15.89 -11.35 -11.89
CA LEU A 25 16.90 -12.33 -12.32
C LEU A 25 18.34 -11.93 -11.96
N THR A 26 18.65 -10.63 -11.95
CA THR A 26 19.97 -10.11 -11.56
C THR A 26 20.17 -10.03 -10.05
N PHE A 27 19.08 -10.11 -9.27
CA PHE A 27 19.14 -10.13 -7.82
C PHE A 27 19.78 -11.44 -7.34
N LYS A 28 21.04 -11.35 -6.88
CA LYS A 28 21.75 -12.52 -6.36
C LYS A 28 21.26 -12.85 -4.95
N PRO A 29 20.80 -14.09 -4.68
CA PRO A 29 20.06 -14.47 -3.47
C PRO A 29 20.97 -14.71 -2.26
N GLN A 30 22.05 -13.94 -2.10
CA GLN A 30 23.10 -14.31 -1.16
C GLN A 30 22.74 -14.14 0.32
N HIS A 31 21.56 -13.60 0.73
CA HIS A 31 20.94 -13.91 2.04
C HIS A 31 19.56 -13.27 2.35
N SER A 32 18.88 -12.58 1.43
CA SER A 32 17.59 -11.92 1.74
C SER A 32 16.54 -12.03 0.62
N PRO A 33 15.24 -12.12 0.95
CA PRO A 33 14.17 -11.95 -0.03
C PRO A 33 14.27 -10.57 -0.69
N ILE A 34 13.80 -10.46 -1.92
CA ILE A 34 13.72 -9.17 -2.62
C ILE A 34 12.65 -8.35 -1.91
N GLU A 35 13.01 -7.15 -1.45
CA GLU A 35 12.04 -6.25 -0.82
C GLU A 35 11.28 -5.46 -1.89
N GLU A 36 10.00 -5.24 -1.65
CA GLU A 36 9.14 -4.43 -2.51
C GLU A 36 9.70 -3.02 -2.73
N GLN A 37 10.21 -2.39 -1.66
CA GLN A 37 10.78 -1.05 -1.75
C GLN A 37 12.00 -0.99 -2.69
N TYR A 38 12.81 -2.05 -2.72
CA TYR A 38 13.94 -2.16 -3.64
C TYR A 38 13.44 -2.13 -5.09
N LEU A 39 12.41 -2.93 -5.40
CA LEU A 39 11.82 -2.97 -6.75
C LEU A 39 11.21 -1.63 -7.14
N LEU A 40 10.42 -0.99 -6.27
CA LEU A 40 9.83 0.32 -6.54
C LEU A 40 10.90 1.39 -6.82
N SER A 41 11.97 1.40 -6.03
CA SER A 41 13.05 2.37 -6.20
C SER A 41 13.82 2.19 -7.51
N ARG A 42 14.00 0.94 -7.96
CA ARG A 42 14.74 0.61 -9.19
C ARG A 42 13.89 0.74 -10.46
N LEU A 43 12.60 0.40 -10.37
CA LEU A 43 11.68 0.52 -11.50
C LEU A 43 11.42 1.99 -11.86
N GLY A 44 11.58 2.91 -10.89
CA GLY A 44 11.35 4.33 -11.11
C GLY A 44 9.91 4.62 -11.52
N LEU A 45 8.95 3.81 -11.05
CA LEU A 45 7.56 3.86 -11.47
C LEU A 45 6.93 5.21 -11.14
N LYS A 46 6.66 6.01 -12.18
CA LYS A 46 5.95 7.28 -12.07
C LYS A 46 4.58 7.13 -12.71
N LEU A 47 3.55 7.17 -11.87
CA LEU A 47 2.17 7.27 -12.33
C LEU A 47 1.85 8.75 -12.47
N HIS A 48 1.77 9.22 -13.72
CA HIS A 48 1.36 10.58 -14.00
C HIS A 48 -0.15 10.66 -13.77
N SER A 49 -0.52 11.41 -12.74
CA SER A 49 -1.91 11.79 -12.50
C SER A 49 -2.04 13.29 -12.70
N ASP A 50 -2.94 13.71 -13.58
CA ASP A 50 -3.26 15.13 -13.79
C ASP A 50 -4.03 15.75 -12.61
N THR A 51 -4.40 14.92 -11.63
CA THR A 51 -5.13 15.30 -10.42
C THR A 51 -4.20 15.33 -9.20
N LEU A 52 -4.38 16.33 -8.34
CA LEU A 52 -3.74 16.39 -7.03
C LEU A 52 -4.27 15.25 -6.15
N GLN A 53 -3.50 14.18 -6.02
CA GLN A 53 -3.84 13.01 -5.19
C GLN A 53 -3.04 13.01 -3.89
N SER A 54 -3.55 12.34 -2.87
CA SER A 54 -2.78 12.13 -1.64
C SER A 54 -1.57 11.22 -1.87
N ALA A 55 -0.55 11.40 -1.04
CA ALA A 55 0.65 10.55 -1.07
C ALA A 55 0.32 9.07 -0.85
N ASP A 56 -0.70 8.77 -0.04
CA ASP A 56 -1.10 7.39 0.27
C ASP A 56 -1.83 6.73 -0.90
N LEU A 57 -2.69 7.46 -1.61
CA LEU A 57 -3.31 6.95 -2.83
C LEU A 57 -2.26 6.72 -3.93
N ALA A 58 -1.31 7.66 -4.11
CA ALA A 58 -0.22 7.49 -5.07
C ALA A 58 0.63 6.26 -4.74
N ARG A 59 0.93 6.03 -3.46
CA ARG A 59 1.70 4.87 -2.99
C ARG A 59 0.92 3.57 -3.20
N PHE A 60 -0.39 3.56 -2.92
CA PHE A 60 -1.27 2.43 -3.24
C PHE A 60 -1.27 2.11 -4.73
N GLN A 61 -1.39 3.12 -5.60
CA GLN A 61 -1.41 2.91 -7.05
C GLN A 61 -0.08 2.35 -7.56
N GLN A 62 1.05 2.87 -7.07
CA GLN A 62 2.38 2.34 -7.41
C GLN A 62 2.52 0.88 -6.97
N HIS A 63 2.11 0.58 -5.74
CA HIS A 63 2.08 -0.77 -5.21
C HIS A 63 1.19 -1.69 -6.08
N PHE A 64 -0.02 -1.24 -6.44
CA PHE A 64 -0.94 -2.02 -7.26
C PHE A 64 -0.33 -2.37 -8.62
N VAL A 65 0.24 -1.38 -9.31
CA VAL A 65 0.86 -1.61 -10.62
C VAL A 65 2.06 -2.54 -10.51
N LEU A 66 2.88 -2.40 -9.46
CA LEU A 66 3.99 -3.33 -9.22
C LEU A 66 3.47 -4.76 -9.05
N TYR A 67 2.48 -4.99 -8.18
CA TYR A 67 1.95 -6.34 -7.95
C TYR A 67 1.23 -6.90 -9.16
N HIS A 68 0.55 -6.07 -9.94
CA HIS A 68 0.02 -6.46 -11.25
C HIS A 68 1.12 -7.02 -12.16
N LEU A 69 2.25 -6.31 -12.28
CA LEU A 69 3.40 -6.78 -13.08
C LEU A 69 4.01 -8.06 -12.49
N LEU A 70 4.14 -8.15 -11.18
CA LEU A 70 4.67 -9.33 -10.50
C LEU A 70 3.82 -10.58 -10.74
N TYR A 71 2.49 -10.47 -10.63
CA TYR A 71 1.58 -11.60 -10.91
C TYR A 71 1.57 -11.98 -12.40
N ARG A 72 1.72 -11.00 -13.32
CA ARG A 72 1.93 -11.31 -14.74
C ARG A 72 3.23 -12.10 -14.98
N ILE A 73 4.32 -11.68 -14.34
CA ILE A 73 5.62 -12.38 -14.42
C ILE A 73 5.50 -13.78 -13.82
N GLN A 74 4.85 -13.92 -12.67
CA GLN A 74 4.60 -15.21 -12.03
C GLN A 74 3.86 -16.17 -12.98
N GLN A 75 2.78 -15.73 -13.62
CA GLN A 75 2.04 -16.52 -14.61
C GLN A 75 2.93 -16.90 -15.81
N HIS A 76 3.72 -15.95 -16.32
CA HIS A 76 4.60 -16.16 -17.46
C HIS A 76 5.69 -17.20 -17.16
N TRP A 77 6.40 -17.05 -16.03
CA TRP A 77 7.47 -17.94 -15.63
C TRP A 77 6.98 -19.33 -15.23
N LEU A 78 5.80 -19.41 -14.62
CA LEU A 78 5.16 -20.69 -14.32
C LEU A 78 4.83 -21.45 -15.61
N THR A 79 4.24 -20.77 -16.61
CA THR A 79 3.91 -21.37 -17.91
C THR A 79 5.15 -21.85 -18.67
N GLN A 80 6.24 -21.11 -18.58
CA GLN A 80 7.52 -21.45 -19.23
C GLN A 80 8.39 -22.43 -18.44
N ARG A 81 7.98 -22.83 -17.22
CA ARG A 81 8.80 -23.61 -16.28
C ARG A 81 10.16 -22.97 -15.95
N HIS A 82 10.23 -21.64 -15.98
CA HIS A 82 11.42 -20.88 -15.57
C HIS A 82 11.60 -20.86 -14.04
N GLY A 83 10.49 -20.94 -13.30
CA GLY A 83 10.47 -20.90 -11.84
C GLY A 83 9.12 -20.39 -11.34
N TYR A 84 9.01 -20.25 -10.01
CA TYR A 84 7.83 -19.65 -9.39
C TYR A 84 8.24 -18.44 -8.56
N LEU A 85 7.62 -17.30 -8.87
CA LEU A 85 7.83 -16.08 -8.11
C LEU A 85 6.88 -16.07 -6.91
N ALA A 86 7.36 -16.41 -5.72
CA ALA A 86 6.59 -16.33 -4.49
C ALA A 86 6.46 -14.87 -4.04
N ILE A 87 5.23 -14.37 -3.93
CA ILE A 87 4.92 -12.97 -3.61
C ILE A 87 4.35 -12.90 -2.19
N GLY A 88 5.18 -12.57 -1.21
CA GLY A 88 4.79 -12.41 0.20
C GLY A 88 4.25 -11.02 0.54
N LEU A 89 4.27 -10.69 1.83
CA LEU A 89 4.00 -9.34 2.33
C LEU A 89 5.27 -8.49 2.16
N ALA A 90 5.28 -7.62 1.16
CA ALA A 90 6.40 -6.71 0.81
C ALA A 90 7.74 -7.42 0.52
N LYS A 91 7.73 -8.73 0.31
CA LYS A 91 8.90 -9.57 0.09
C LYS A 91 8.64 -10.56 -1.03
N LEU A 92 9.64 -10.83 -1.84
CA LEU A 92 9.54 -11.74 -2.97
C LEU A 92 10.71 -12.72 -2.99
N GLN A 93 10.43 -13.92 -3.48
CA GLN A 93 11.44 -14.97 -3.65
C GLN A 93 11.20 -15.69 -4.97
N LEU A 94 12.26 -15.87 -5.75
CA LEU A 94 12.23 -16.73 -6.92
C LEU A 94 12.58 -18.15 -6.48
N LEU A 95 11.60 -19.04 -6.56
CA LEU A 95 11.74 -20.46 -6.24
C LEU A 95 12.01 -21.26 -7.52
N PRO A 96 12.83 -22.32 -7.45
CA PRO A 96 13.06 -23.19 -8.58
C PRO A 96 11.76 -23.93 -8.98
N PRO A 97 11.62 -24.34 -10.26
CA PRO A 97 10.42 -25.02 -10.76
C PRO A 97 10.05 -26.30 -9.98
N THR A 98 11.02 -26.93 -9.33
CA THR A 98 10.86 -28.15 -8.53
C THR A 98 10.18 -27.92 -7.17
N GLU A 99 10.24 -26.71 -6.62
CA GLU A 99 9.62 -26.33 -5.32
C GLU A 99 8.37 -25.46 -5.53
N ALA A 100 7.99 -25.24 -6.78
CA ALA A 100 6.88 -24.40 -7.22
C ALA A 100 5.51 -25.06 -6.97
N LEU A 101 5.09 -25.17 -5.72
CA LEU A 101 3.67 -25.39 -5.41
C LEU A 101 2.99 -24.02 -5.32
N PRO A 102 1.99 -23.71 -6.16
CA PRO A 102 1.17 -22.53 -5.95
C PRO A 102 0.43 -22.71 -4.62
N PRO A 103 0.69 -21.88 -3.60
CA PRO A 103 -0.11 -21.94 -2.39
C PRO A 103 -1.53 -21.48 -2.73
N ASP A 104 -2.54 -22.26 -2.35
CA ASP A 104 -3.97 -21.92 -2.55
C ASP A 104 -4.33 -20.51 -2.03
N THR A 105 -3.53 -19.99 -1.08
CA THR A 105 -3.66 -18.67 -0.47
C THR A 105 -3.39 -17.49 -1.41
N ASP A 106 -2.70 -17.66 -2.54
CA ASP A 106 -2.35 -16.54 -3.43
C ASP A 106 -3.36 -16.26 -4.56
N ILE A 107 -4.29 -17.17 -4.82
CA ILE A 107 -5.28 -17.04 -5.92
C ILE A 107 -6.12 -15.77 -5.75
N GLY A 108 -6.62 -15.50 -4.54
CA GLY A 108 -7.44 -14.32 -4.27
C GLY A 108 -6.68 -12.99 -4.45
N ARG A 109 -5.38 -12.96 -4.12
CA ARG A 109 -4.53 -11.78 -4.34
C ARG A 109 -4.22 -11.61 -5.82
N GLN A 110 -3.92 -12.70 -6.50
CA GLN A 110 -3.66 -12.71 -7.94
C GLN A 110 -4.86 -12.13 -8.71
N ASP A 111 -6.07 -12.64 -8.45
CA ASP A 111 -7.29 -12.14 -9.09
C ASP A 111 -7.53 -10.66 -8.80
N TYR A 112 -7.22 -10.23 -7.57
CA TYR A 112 -7.33 -8.84 -7.16
C TYR A 112 -6.40 -7.92 -7.97
N TYR A 113 -5.10 -8.23 -8.07
CA TYR A 113 -4.13 -7.36 -8.75
C TYR A 113 -4.16 -7.46 -10.28
N LEU A 114 -4.63 -8.58 -10.85
CA LEU A 114 -4.80 -8.71 -12.30
C LEU A 114 -6.04 -7.96 -12.83
N ASN A 115 -6.99 -7.61 -11.95
CA ASN A 115 -8.18 -6.86 -12.34
C ASN A 115 -8.02 -5.34 -12.11
N TRP A 116 -7.85 -4.58 -13.19
CA TRP A 116 -7.74 -3.12 -13.14
C TRP A 116 -8.98 -2.41 -12.57
N GLN A 117 -10.14 -3.05 -12.54
CA GLN A 117 -11.30 -2.47 -11.87
C GLN A 117 -11.02 -2.21 -10.38
N ASN A 118 -10.20 -3.04 -9.72
CA ASN A 118 -9.81 -2.83 -8.32
C ASN A 118 -8.88 -1.63 -8.15
N PHE A 119 -8.06 -1.31 -9.17
CA PHE A 119 -7.25 -0.11 -9.19
C PHE A 119 -8.12 1.15 -9.21
N TYR A 120 -9.13 1.19 -10.10
CA TYR A 120 -10.02 2.35 -10.25
C TYR A 120 -11.09 2.45 -9.16
N ALA A 121 -11.51 1.32 -8.59
CA ALA A 121 -12.45 1.29 -7.47
C ALA A 121 -11.83 1.86 -6.19
N MET A 122 -10.50 1.78 -6.05
CA MET A 122 -9.81 2.34 -4.89
C MET A 122 -9.74 3.87 -4.98
N THR A 123 -10.60 4.51 -4.20
CA THR A 123 -10.59 5.97 -4.02
C THR A 123 -9.84 6.36 -2.75
N GLU A 124 -9.45 7.63 -2.63
CA GLU A 124 -8.83 8.16 -1.41
C GLU A 124 -9.71 7.93 -0.18
N GLN A 125 -11.03 8.13 -0.29
CA GLN A 125 -11.97 7.90 0.79
C GLN A 125 -12.06 6.41 1.18
N LEU A 126 -12.11 5.51 0.20
CA LEU A 126 -12.18 4.07 0.47
C LEU A 126 -10.87 3.56 1.11
N LEU A 127 -9.73 4.07 0.64
CA LEU A 127 -8.43 3.77 1.22
C LEU A 127 -8.35 4.26 2.68
N ASP A 128 -8.79 5.49 2.95
CA ASP A 128 -8.88 6.03 4.30
C ASP A 128 -9.78 5.14 5.18
N GLN A 129 -10.93 4.68 4.67
CA GLN A 129 -11.83 3.77 5.40
C GLN A 129 -11.20 2.39 5.68
N HIS A 130 -10.45 1.82 4.73
CA HIS A 130 -9.77 0.53 4.90
C HIS A 130 -8.65 0.62 5.93
N LEU A 131 -7.82 1.66 5.85
CA LEU A 131 -6.84 1.98 6.88
C LEU A 131 -7.55 2.18 8.21
N ASP A 132 -8.73 2.81 8.18
CA ASP A 132 -9.47 3.08 9.38
C ASP A 132 -9.97 1.80 10.09
N ALA A 133 -10.56 0.89 9.33
CA ALA A 133 -10.99 -0.41 9.83
C ALA A 133 -9.80 -1.25 10.34
N PHE A 134 -8.68 -1.22 9.62
CA PHE A 134 -7.46 -1.95 9.99
C PHE A 134 -6.97 -1.58 11.40
N TRP A 135 -6.82 -0.28 11.73
CA TRP A 135 -6.40 0.03 13.11
C TRP A 135 -7.50 -0.13 14.15
N GLN A 136 -8.79 -0.05 13.80
CA GLN A 136 -9.84 -0.40 14.75
C GLN A 136 -9.73 -1.88 15.15
N GLN A 137 -9.35 -2.76 14.22
CA GLN A 137 -9.09 -4.16 14.50
C GLN A 137 -7.82 -4.37 15.34
N LEU A 138 -6.74 -3.62 15.07
CA LEU A 138 -5.50 -3.65 15.89
C LEU A 138 -5.68 -3.07 17.29
N GLN A 139 -6.60 -2.12 17.48
CA GLN A 139 -6.96 -1.53 18.78
C GLN A 139 -7.77 -2.49 19.67
N ARG A 140 -8.00 -3.74 19.27
CA ARG A 140 -8.54 -4.78 20.15
C ARG A 140 -7.46 -5.51 20.97
N PRO A 141 -6.85 -4.86 21.96
CA PRO A 141 -6.68 -5.45 23.27
C PRO A 141 -7.77 -4.89 24.20
N ASN A 142 -8.15 -5.66 25.22
CA ASN A 142 -9.21 -5.44 26.21
C ASN A 142 -8.98 -4.20 27.12
N VAL A 143 -8.74 -3.02 26.54
CA VAL A 143 -8.50 -1.77 27.26
C VAL A 143 -9.61 -0.81 26.91
N GLN A 144 -10.31 -0.32 27.93
CA GLN A 144 -11.37 0.67 27.80
C GLN A 144 -10.91 1.83 26.90
N PRO A 145 -11.79 2.42 26.08
CA PRO A 145 -11.44 3.55 25.26
C PRO A 145 -10.98 4.67 26.20
N ASN A 146 -9.67 4.89 26.28
CA ASN A 146 -9.14 6.10 26.87
C ASN A 146 -9.42 7.20 25.85
N VAL A 147 -10.65 7.71 25.90
CA VAL A 147 -11.10 8.82 25.05
C VAL A 147 -10.23 10.01 25.44
N LEU A 148 -9.26 10.35 24.60
CA LEU A 148 -8.49 11.60 24.74
C LEU A 148 -9.46 12.74 25.01
N ALA A 149 -9.13 13.71 25.85
CA ALA A 149 -10.00 14.87 26.02
C ALA A 149 -9.94 15.73 24.74
N HIS A 150 -11.03 16.44 24.41
CA HIS A 150 -11.10 17.23 23.17
C HIS A 150 -9.96 18.26 23.09
N SER A 151 -9.61 18.86 24.22
CA SER A 151 -8.46 19.77 24.36
C SER A 151 -7.11 19.10 24.10
N GLU A 152 -6.94 17.85 24.51
CA GLU A 152 -5.73 17.07 24.27
C GLU A 152 -5.62 16.69 22.79
N ALA A 153 -6.73 16.34 22.15
CA ALA A 153 -6.76 16.06 20.72
C ALA A 153 -6.42 17.31 19.87
N LEU A 154 -6.94 18.49 20.25
CA LEU A 154 -6.58 19.77 19.63
C LEU A 154 -5.09 20.08 19.79
N ALA A 155 -4.56 19.95 21.01
CA ALA A 155 -3.15 20.17 21.29
C ALA A 155 -2.27 19.18 20.52
N LEU A 156 -2.69 17.92 20.43
CA LEU A 156 -1.96 16.90 19.69
C LEU A 156 -1.96 17.21 18.19
N LEU A 157 -3.05 17.65 17.59
CA LEU A 157 -3.07 18.01 16.17
C LEU A 157 -2.59 19.44 15.88
N ASN A 158 -2.17 20.19 16.90
CA ASN A 158 -1.82 21.62 16.81
C ASN A 158 -2.93 22.43 16.11
N LEU A 159 -4.18 22.15 16.45
CA LEU A 159 -5.35 22.82 15.88
C LEU A 159 -5.90 23.89 16.83
N PRO A 160 -6.36 25.04 16.30
CA PRO A 160 -7.10 26.02 17.08
C PRO A 160 -8.48 25.48 17.49
N ALA A 161 -9.12 26.11 18.49
CA ALA A 161 -10.45 25.71 18.97
C ALA A 161 -11.55 25.77 17.89
N ALA A 162 -11.38 26.62 16.87
CA ALA A 162 -12.24 26.69 15.70
C ALA A 162 -11.43 26.31 14.46
N PHE A 163 -11.80 25.22 13.81
CA PHE A 163 -11.09 24.67 12.65
C PHE A 163 -12.09 24.06 11.66
N THR A 164 -11.68 23.92 10.40
CA THR A 164 -12.50 23.28 9.36
C THR A 164 -12.11 21.80 9.19
N PRO A 165 -12.99 20.95 8.63
CA PRO A 165 -12.65 19.56 8.30
C PRO A 165 -11.41 19.44 7.41
N GLN A 166 -11.19 20.41 6.51
CA GLN A 166 -10.01 20.45 5.65
C GLN A 166 -8.72 20.72 6.44
N GLN A 167 -8.77 21.62 7.44
CA GLN A 167 -7.66 21.88 8.35
C GLN A 167 -7.36 20.66 9.24
N LEU A 168 -8.40 19.98 9.73
CA LEU A 168 -8.27 18.74 10.50
C LEU A 168 -7.54 17.65 9.71
N LYS A 169 -7.99 17.37 8.48
CA LYS A 169 -7.34 16.40 7.57
C LYS A 169 -5.89 16.77 7.28
N LYS A 170 -5.62 18.06 7.03
CA LYS A 170 -4.26 18.54 6.76
C LYS A 170 -3.34 18.34 7.96
N ALA A 171 -3.77 18.74 9.15
CA ALA A 171 -3.00 18.60 10.38
C ALA A 171 -2.70 17.12 10.69
N TYR A 172 -3.70 16.25 10.55
CA TYR A 172 -3.54 14.81 10.72
C TYR A 172 -2.51 14.23 9.75
N ARG A 173 -2.62 14.53 8.45
CA ARG A 173 -1.66 14.06 7.43
C ARG A 173 -0.24 14.51 7.72
N THR A 174 -0.05 15.80 8.07
CA THR A 174 1.28 16.33 8.40
C THR A 174 1.89 15.58 9.59
N LYS A 175 1.12 15.33 10.64
CA LYS A 175 1.63 14.68 11.86
C LYS A 175 1.77 13.17 11.68
N ALA A 176 0.91 12.53 10.89
CA ALA A 176 1.00 11.12 10.54
C ALA A 176 2.28 10.83 9.76
N LEU A 177 2.67 11.71 8.83
CA LEU A 177 3.93 11.59 8.09
C LEU A 177 5.18 11.70 8.97
N GLN A 178 5.08 12.38 10.12
CA GLN A 178 6.17 12.53 11.09
C GLN A 178 6.26 11.34 12.05
N LEU A 179 5.10 10.83 12.49
CA LEU A 179 5.01 9.76 13.50
C LEU A 179 4.88 8.36 12.88
N HIS A 180 5.02 8.22 11.57
CA HIS A 180 4.81 6.95 10.88
C HIS A 180 5.85 5.90 11.32
N PRO A 181 5.45 4.66 11.65
CA PRO A 181 6.37 3.62 12.11
C PRO A 181 7.45 3.26 11.08
N ASP A 182 7.14 3.26 9.78
CA ASP A 182 8.14 3.05 8.72
C ASP A 182 9.22 4.15 8.65
N ARG A 183 9.01 5.28 9.33
CA ARG A 183 9.99 6.39 9.43
C ARG A 183 10.65 6.45 10.81
N GLY A 184 10.54 5.39 11.60
CA GLY A 184 11.07 5.31 12.97
C GLY A 184 10.17 5.93 14.03
N GLY A 185 8.90 6.20 13.71
CA GLY A 185 7.91 6.65 14.70
C GLY A 185 7.40 5.52 15.59
N GLU A 186 6.97 5.86 16.80
CA GLU A 186 6.40 4.88 17.73
C GLU A 186 4.97 4.49 17.33
N PRO A 187 4.65 3.19 17.14
CA PRO A 187 3.31 2.74 16.79
C PRO A 187 2.23 3.26 17.75
N GLN A 188 2.56 3.37 19.03
CA GLN A 188 1.66 3.89 20.07
C GLN A 188 1.33 5.38 19.87
N GLN A 189 2.30 6.19 19.44
CA GLN A 189 2.08 7.61 19.15
C GLN A 189 1.21 7.79 17.90
N PHE A 190 1.38 6.92 16.91
CA PHE A 190 0.53 6.92 15.71
C PHE A 190 -0.92 6.52 16.04
N ILE A 191 -1.11 5.55 16.95
CA ILE A 191 -2.43 5.17 17.47
C ILE A 191 -3.09 6.36 18.19
N LEU A 192 -2.38 7.05 19.09
CA LEU A 192 -2.89 8.23 19.79
C LEU A 192 -3.24 9.37 18.84
N LEU A 193 -2.41 9.60 17.82
CA LEU A 193 -2.70 10.59 16.77
C LEU A 193 -4.02 10.28 16.05
N ARG A 194 -4.25 9.01 15.74
CA ARG A 194 -5.48 8.59 15.06
C ARG A 194 -6.71 8.71 15.96
N GLN A 195 -6.58 8.39 17.25
CA GLN A 195 -7.64 8.60 18.23
C GLN A 195 -8.03 10.08 18.35
N ALA A 196 -7.05 10.98 18.43
CA ALA A 196 -7.28 12.42 18.42
C ALA A 196 -8.03 12.88 17.16
N TYR A 197 -7.62 12.39 15.99
CA TYR A 197 -8.29 12.73 14.73
C TYR A 197 -9.75 12.25 14.70
N GLN A 198 -10.01 11.01 15.10
CA GLN A 198 -11.38 10.46 15.14
C GLN A 198 -12.27 11.22 16.11
N GLN A 199 -11.76 11.57 17.28
CA GLN A 199 -12.50 12.35 18.26
C GLN A 199 -12.90 13.73 17.71
N LEU A 200 -11.95 14.47 17.10
CA LEU A 200 -12.24 15.78 16.53
C LEU A 200 -13.19 15.70 15.34
N LEU A 201 -13.15 14.59 14.59
CA LEU A 201 -14.05 14.36 13.45
C LEU A 201 -15.51 14.15 13.89
N GLN A 202 -15.77 13.56 15.07
CA GLN A 202 -17.12 13.36 15.60
C GLN A 202 -17.85 14.66 15.97
N HIS A 203 -17.14 15.78 16.04
CA HIS A 203 -17.71 17.10 16.36
C HIS A 203 -18.10 17.93 15.12
N PHE A 204 -18.08 17.33 13.93
CA PHE A 204 -18.62 17.89 12.67
C PHE A 204 -19.80 17.06 12.18
#